data_AF-A0A8H3J6B8-F1
#
_entry.id   AF-A0A8H3J6B8-F1
#
_cell.length_a   1.000
_cell.length_b   1.000
_cell.length_c   1.000
_cell.angle_alpha   90.00
_cell.angle_beta   90.00
_cell.angle_gamma   90.00
#
_symmetry.space_group_name_H-M   'P 1'
#
loop_
_entity.id
_entity.type
_entity.pdbx_description
1 polymer ?
#
loop_
_entity_poly.entity_id
_entity_poly.type
_entity_poly.pdbx_seq_one_letter_code
_entity_poly.pdbx_strand_id
1 'polypeptide(L)'
;MFANLVIDEEIKEAEKPPPVLYTLRRNSIAFQVVSLMFPDRSQGIEEGGKSADWLDFVSAMDTLGFRAEHGGGSGFTFKGEIMLSTSPSKRQKRSIGIHRPHPSTEMGLVLLQKLGRRCNRRFGWQRASFAVTDGGIAENV
;
A
#
# COMPACT_ATOMS: atom_id res chain seq x y z
N MET A 1 -56.05 -17.61 14.62
CA MET A 1 -56.10 -16.87 13.35
C MET A 1 -54.86 -15.99 13.29
N PHE A 2 -54.00 -16.29 12.31
CA PHE A 2 -52.85 -15.57 11.74
C PHE A 2 -51.68 -15.04 12.61
N ALA A 3 -50.50 -15.53 12.22
CA ALA A 3 -49.15 -15.09 12.57
C ALA A 3 -48.73 -13.85 11.77
N ASN A 4 -47.70 -13.16 12.24
CA ASN A 4 -46.69 -12.39 11.49
C ASN A 4 -45.64 -11.95 12.55
N LEU A 5 -44.51 -12.63 12.74
CA LEU A 5 -43.30 -12.62 11.90
C LEU A 5 -43.01 -11.21 11.35
N VAL A 6 -42.35 -10.37 12.15
CA VAL A 6 -41.50 -9.31 11.64
C VAL A 6 -40.08 -9.74 11.94
N ILE A 7 -39.42 -10.11 10.84
CA ILE A 7 -38.05 -10.51 10.72
C ILE A 7 -37.27 -9.23 10.94
N ASP A 8 -36.49 -9.14 12.01
CA ASP A 8 -35.43 -8.13 12.08
C ASP A 8 -34.41 -8.53 11.01
N GLU A 9 -34.62 -8.04 9.79
CA GLU A 9 -33.59 -7.97 8.77
C GLU A 9 -32.50 -7.05 9.30
N GLU A 10 -31.57 -7.66 10.03
CA GLU A 10 -30.22 -7.17 10.17
C GLU A 10 -29.65 -7.11 8.75
N ILE A 11 -29.84 -5.96 8.10
CA ILE A 11 -29.14 -5.60 6.88
C ILE A 11 -27.67 -5.63 7.25
N LYS A 12 -27.01 -6.78 7.03
CA LYS A 12 -25.57 -6.88 6.89
C LYS A 12 -25.24 -5.92 5.77
N GLU A 13 -24.79 -4.72 6.14
CA GLU A 13 -24.11 -3.81 5.25
C GLU A 13 -22.97 -4.62 4.64
N ALA A 14 -23.21 -5.12 3.42
CA ALA A 14 -22.23 -5.86 2.67
C ALA A 14 -21.00 -4.98 2.63
N GLU A 15 -19.86 -5.50 3.11
CA GLU A 15 -18.58 -4.81 3.12
C GLU A 15 -18.36 -4.21 1.73
N LYS A 16 -18.62 -2.90 1.57
CA LYS A 16 -18.19 -2.19 0.37
C LYS A 16 -16.71 -2.48 0.24
N PRO A 17 -16.22 -2.94 -0.93
CA PRO A 17 -14.81 -3.21 -1.09
C PRO A 17 -14.05 -1.96 -0.63
N PRO A 18 -13.03 -2.12 0.23
CA PRO A 18 -12.33 -0.98 0.79
C PRO A 18 -11.87 -0.08 -0.35
N PRO A 19 -12.06 1.25 -0.25
CA PRO A 19 -11.86 2.13 -1.39
C PRO A 19 -10.42 1.96 -1.91
N VAL A 20 -10.31 1.83 -3.24
CA VAL A 20 -9.04 1.97 -3.93
C VAL A 20 -8.49 3.34 -3.59
N LEU A 21 -7.31 3.37 -2.97
CA LEU A 21 -6.69 4.62 -2.54
C LEU A 21 -5.77 5.20 -3.61
N TYR A 22 -5.10 4.32 -4.37
CA TYR A 22 -4.08 4.70 -5.34
C TYR A 22 -4.26 3.90 -6.63
N THR A 23 -4.05 4.55 -7.77
CA THR A 23 -4.00 3.90 -9.08
C THR A 23 -2.57 3.93 -9.59
N LEU A 24 -1.98 2.77 -9.85
CA LEU A 24 -0.60 2.59 -10.30
C LEU A 24 -0.56 2.05 -11.73
N ARG A 25 0.39 2.50 -12.55
CA ARG A 25 0.61 1.89 -13.88
C ARG A 25 1.28 0.53 -13.73
N ARG A 26 0.83 -0.49 -14.47
CA ARG A 26 1.31 -1.90 -14.37
C ARG A 26 2.83 -2.08 -14.49
N ASN A 27 3.51 -1.19 -15.18
CA ASN A 27 4.97 -1.29 -15.37
C ASN A 27 5.76 -0.21 -14.62
N SER A 28 5.11 0.56 -13.73
CA SER A 28 5.78 1.61 -12.94
C SER A 28 6.63 1.04 -11.81
N ILE A 29 7.66 1.79 -11.40
CA ILE A 29 8.46 1.50 -10.20
C ILE A 29 7.58 1.34 -8.96
N ALA A 30 6.59 2.24 -8.79
CA ALA A 30 5.64 2.18 -7.69
C ALA A 30 4.87 0.84 -7.67
N PHE A 31 4.38 0.38 -8.82
CA PHE A 31 3.72 -0.92 -8.91
C PHE A 31 4.65 -2.08 -8.55
N GLN A 32 5.88 -2.07 -9.05
CA GLN A 32 6.87 -3.13 -8.77
C GLN A 32 7.15 -3.22 -7.26
N VAL A 33 7.49 -2.09 -6.62
CA VAL A 33 7.77 -2.03 -5.18
C VAL A 33 6.56 -2.44 -4.34
N VAL A 34 5.37 -1.89 -4.65
CA VAL A 34 4.12 -2.22 -3.93
C VAL A 34 3.77 -3.70 -4.07
N SER A 35 4.00 -4.30 -5.24
CA SER A 35 3.77 -5.74 -5.46
C SER A 35 4.69 -6.62 -4.62
N LEU A 36 5.92 -6.18 -4.34
CA LEU A 36 6.84 -6.86 -3.42
C LEU A 36 6.43 -6.68 -1.95
N MET A 37 5.89 -5.52 -1.59
CA MET A 37 5.42 -5.23 -0.22
C MET A 37 4.11 -5.99 0.11
N PHE A 38 3.23 -6.16 -0.87
CA PHE A 38 1.90 -6.76 -0.73
C PHE A 38 1.68 -7.88 -1.79
N PRO A 39 2.38 -9.02 -1.65
CA PRO A 39 2.32 -10.10 -2.64
C PRO A 39 0.93 -10.73 -2.72
N ASP A 40 0.60 -11.24 -3.91
CA ASP A 40 -0.57 -12.09 -4.10
C ASP A 40 -0.23 -13.54 -3.73
N ARG A 41 -0.72 -13.98 -2.58
CA ARG A 41 -0.45 -15.34 -2.10
C ARG A 41 -1.24 -16.41 -2.85
N SER A 42 -2.28 -16.04 -3.61
CA SER A 42 -3.05 -16.99 -4.43
C SER A 42 -2.28 -17.43 -5.68
N GLN A 43 -1.29 -16.66 -6.10
CA GLN A 43 -0.56 -16.86 -7.35
C GLN A 43 0.70 -17.75 -7.20
N GLY A 44 0.96 -18.31 -6.02
CA GLY A 44 2.04 -19.29 -5.80
C GLY A 44 3.45 -18.81 -6.14
N ILE A 45 3.67 -17.49 -6.28
CA ILE A 45 4.94 -16.92 -6.75
C ILE A 45 6.03 -17.18 -5.71
N GLU A 46 7.10 -17.85 -6.14
CA GLU A 46 8.26 -18.16 -5.32
C GLU A 46 8.83 -16.89 -4.65
N GLU A 47 8.97 -16.96 -3.32
CA GLU A 47 9.40 -15.87 -2.46
C GLU A 47 10.92 -15.60 -2.55
N GLY A 48 11.62 -16.23 -3.48
CA GLY A 48 13.07 -16.14 -3.66
C GLY A 48 13.49 -15.10 -4.71
N GLY A 49 14.48 -14.27 -4.38
CA GLY A 49 15.28 -13.52 -5.36
C GLY A 49 14.72 -12.18 -5.86
N LYS A 50 13.59 -11.70 -5.35
CA LYS A 50 13.07 -10.36 -5.72
C LYS A 50 13.50 -9.30 -4.71
N SER A 51 14.11 -8.23 -5.21
CA SER A 51 14.52 -7.06 -4.43
C SER A 51 14.12 -5.77 -5.14
N ALA A 52 14.26 -4.64 -4.45
CA ALA A 52 14.18 -3.31 -5.03
C ALA A 52 15.37 -2.48 -4.52
N ASP A 53 15.81 -1.48 -5.28
CA ASP A 53 16.77 -0.50 -4.76
C ASP A 53 16.10 0.45 -3.76
N TRP A 54 16.87 0.99 -2.81
CA TRP A 54 16.40 2.03 -1.89
C TRP A 54 15.79 3.24 -2.61
N LEU A 55 16.39 3.70 -3.71
CA LEU A 55 15.88 4.85 -4.46
C LEU A 55 14.58 4.53 -5.19
N ASP A 56 14.40 3.30 -5.68
CA ASP A 56 13.14 2.84 -6.24
C ASP A 56 12.04 2.83 -5.18
N PHE A 57 12.36 2.38 -3.97
CA PHE A 57 11.44 2.46 -2.84
C PHE A 57 11.08 3.92 -2.49
N VAL A 58 12.06 4.83 -2.47
CA VAL A 58 11.81 6.27 -2.25
C VAL A 58 10.90 6.84 -3.35
N SER A 59 11.17 6.55 -4.62
CA SER A 59 10.35 7.00 -5.76
C SER A 59 8.93 6.43 -5.72
N ALA A 60 8.79 5.16 -5.32
CA ALA A 60 7.49 4.54 -5.12
C ALA A 60 6.69 5.26 -4.03
N MET A 61 7.31 5.57 -2.89
CA MET A 61 6.67 6.31 -1.80
C MET A 61 6.29 7.73 -2.22
N ASP A 62 7.12 8.42 -3.01
CA ASP A 62 6.81 9.76 -3.54
C ASP A 62 5.60 9.73 -4.48
N THR A 63 5.53 8.73 -5.37
CA THR A 63 4.34 8.47 -6.23
C THR A 63 3.07 8.27 -5.40
N LEU A 64 3.19 7.71 -4.19
CA LEU A 64 2.09 7.49 -3.25
C LEU A 64 1.79 8.70 -2.35
N GLY A 65 2.43 9.85 -2.59
CA GLY A 65 2.21 11.10 -1.88
C GLY A 65 3.01 11.24 -0.57
N PHE A 66 4.11 10.49 -0.42
CA PHE A 66 5.00 10.57 0.73
C PHE A 66 6.36 11.17 0.37
N ARG A 67 6.72 12.27 1.05
CA ARG A 67 8.07 12.86 0.94
C ARG A 67 9.02 12.18 1.91
N ALA A 68 10.21 11.82 1.43
CA ALA A 68 11.30 11.35 2.27
C ALA A 68 12.07 12.54 2.87
N GLU A 69 12.22 12.56 4.19
CA GLU A 69 13.08 13.50 4.91
C GLU A 69 14.22 12.73 5.58
N HIS A 70 15.46 13.20 5.38
CA HIS A 70 16.63 12.61 6.03
C HIS A 70 16.66 13.00 7.51
N GLY A 71 16.67 11.99 8.39
CA GLY A 71 16.68 12.18 9.84
C GLY A 71 18.07 12.08 10.47
N GLY A 72 19.13 11.95 9.65
CA GLY A 72 20.50 11.66 10.09
C GLY A 72 20.89 10.19 9.97
N GLY A 73 22.18 9.92 9.75
CA GLY A 73 22.70 8.56 9.52
C GLY A 73 22.01 7.86 8.35
N SER A 74 21.58 6.61 8.53
CA SER A 74 20.78 5.86 7.55
C SER A 74 19.26 6.03 7.76
N GLY A 75 18.81 6.90 8.67
CA GLY A 75 17.39 7.06 9.01
C GLY A 75 16.67 8.04 8.09
N PHE A 76 15.51 7.64 7.56
CA PHE A 76 14.60 8.49 6.80
C PHE A 76 13.19 8.47 7.40
N THR A 77 12.51 9.60 7.39
CA THR A 77 11.09 9.69 7.73
C THR A 77 10.30 10.01 6.47
N PHE A 78 9.33 9.18 6.15
CA PHE A 78 8.38 9.42 5.08
C PHE A 78 7.14 10.10 5.66
N LYS A 79 6.81 11.31 5.20
CA LYS A 79 5.62 12.06 5.63
C LYS A 79 4.61 12.14 4.48
N GLY A 80 3.37 11.74 4.76
CA GLY A 80 2.28 11.83 3.79
C GLY A 80 1.68 13.25 3.77
N GLU A 81 1.57 13.85 2.59
CA GLU A 81 0.94 15.17 2.41
C GLU A 81 -0.59 15.08 2.46
N ILE A 82 -1.18 13.97 2.00
CA ILE A 82 -2.63 13.70 2.01
C ILE A 82 -2.86 12.24 2.42
N MET A 83 -3.80 11.97 3.33
CA MET A 83 -4.24 10.60 3.63
C MET A 83 -5.63 10.34 3.09
N LEU A 84 -5.72 9.35 2.20
CA LEU A 84 -6.97 8.68 1.88
C LEU A 84 -7.05 7.47 2.81
N SER A 85 -7.93 7.51 3.81
CA SER A 85 -8.13 6.40 4.75
C SER A 85 -9.30 5.54 4.33
N THR A 86 -9.14 4.23 4.41
CA THR A 86 -10.24 3.26 4.34
C THR A 86 -10.94 3.06 5.70
N SER A 87 -10.39 3.60 6.80
CA SER A 87 -10.87 3.34 8.16
C SER A 87 -11.25 4.65 8.88
N PRO A 88 -12.54 4.83 9.26
CA PRO A 88 -13.00 6.03 9.97
C PRO A 88 -12.49 6.16 11.41
N SER A 89 -11.98 5.07 12.00
CA SER A 89 -11.87 4.92 13.46
C SER A 89 -10.44 4.90 14.03
N LYS A 90 -9.40 5.08 13.20
CA LYS A 90 -8.01 5.14 13.68
C LYS A 90 -7.39 6.50 13.41
N ARG A 91 -6.83 7.15 14.45
CA ARG A 91 -5.85 8.26 14.31
C ARG A 91 -4.63 7.72 13.56
N GLN A 92 -4.71 7.66 12.23
CA GLN A 92 -3.61 7.23 11.39
C GLN A 92 -2.46 8.23 11.52
N LYS A 93 -1.26 7.71 11.74
CA LYS A 93 -0.05 8.54 11.92
C LYS A 93 0.40 8.99 10.54
N ARG A 94 0.64 10.28 10.33
CA ARG A 94 1.03 10.86 9.01
C ARG A 94 2.45 10.50 8.53
N SER A 95 3.17 9.63 9.24
CA SER A 95 4.55 9.31 8.89
C SER A 95 5.01 7.91 9.31
N ILE A 96 6.07 7.46 8.64
CA ILE A 96 6.79 6.22 8.95
C ILE A 96 8.31 6.44 8.84
N GLY A 97 9.04 6.02 9.88
CA GLY A 97 10.51 6.00 9.86
C GLY A 97 11.04 4.68 9.29
N ILE A 98 11.98 4.75 8.35
CA ILE A 98 12.59 3.62 7.67
C ILE A 98 14.09 3.87 7.57
N HIS A 99 14.90 2.87 7.88
CA HIS A 99 16.35 2.95 7.68
C HIS A 99 16.69 2.46 6.27
N ARG A 100 17.51 3.24 5.56
CA ARG A 100 18.15 2.84 4.33
C ARG A 100 19.07 1.63 4.61
N PRO A 101 19.00 0.56 3.81
CA PRO A 101 19.98 -0.53 3.90
C PRO A 101 21.42 -0.03 3.76
N HIS A 102 22.36 -0.64 4.49
CA HIS A 102 23.79 -0.34 4.40
C HIS A 102 24.59 -1.60 4.77
N PRO A 103 25.70 -1.94 4.06
CA PRO A 103 26.38 -1.15 3.03
C PRO A 103 25.72 -1.19 1.64
N SER A 104 24.92 -2.22 1.34
CA SER A 104 24.14 -2.29 0.10
C SER A 104 22.90 -1.39 0.17
N THR A 105 22.41 -0.90 -0.97
CA THR A 105 21.12 -0.20 -1.10
C THR A 105 19.94 -1.14 -1.33
N GLU A 106 20.20 -2.43 -1.49
CA GLU A 106 19.19 -3.43 -1.80
C GLU A 106 18.18 -3.63 -0.67
N MET A 107 16.90 -3.61 -1.02
CA MET A 107 15.77 -3.97 -0.17
C MET A 107 15.25 -5.35 -0.57
N GLY A 108 15.71 -6.40 0.13
CA GLY A 108 15.23 -7.76 -0.11
C GLY A 108 13.74 -7.96 0.23
N LEU A 109 13.11 -8.97 -0.37
CA LEU A 109 11.67 -9.25 -0.24
C LEU A 109 11.17 -9.29 1.22
N VAL A 110 11.90 -9.97 2.12
CA VAL A 110 11.51 -10.08 3.53
C VAL A 110 11.42 -8.70 4.20
N LEU A 111 12.34 -7.79 3.89
CA LEU A 111 12.31 -6.42 4.39
C LEU A 111 11.10 -5.65 3.81
N LEU A 112 10.89 -5.73 2.49
CA LEU A 112 9.76 -5.07 1.82
C LEU A 112 8.42 -5.53 2.38
N GLN A 113 8.22 -6.83 2.59
CA GLN A 113 7.00 -7.35 3.21
C GLN A 113 6.84 -6.93 4.68
N LYS A 114 7.94 -6.85 5.45
CA LYS A 114 7.92 -6.29 6.81
C LYS A 114 7.48 -4.82 6.79
N LEU A 115 7.94 -4.05 5.81
CA LEU A 115 7.51 -2.66 5.60
C LEU A 115 6.03 -2.59 5.18
N GLY A 116 5.57 -3.45 4.27
CA GLY A 116 4.15 -3.57 3.91
C GLY A 116 3.24 -3.77 5.13
N ARG A 117 3.61 -4.69 6.02
CA ARG A 117 2.89 -4.90 7.30
C ARG A 117 2.91 -3.67 8.21
N ARG A 118 4.01 -2.90 8.22
CA ARG A 118 4.09 -1.64 8.98
C ARG A 118 3.18 -0.57 8.37
N CYS A 119 3.14 -0.46 7.04
CA CYS A 119 2.24 0.44 6.32
C CYS A 119 0.78 0.07 6.55
N ASN A 120 0.43 -1.22 6.58
CA ASN A 120 -0.91 -1.67 6.96
C ASN A 120 -1.31 -1.16 8.36
N ARG A 121 -0.45 -1.36 9.36
CA ARG A 121 -0.74 -0.87 10.72
C ARG A 121 -0.81 0.65 10.84
N ARG A 122 -0.02 1.39 10.05
CA ARG A 122 0.09 2.85 10.12
C ARG A 122 -0.96 3.58 9.30
N PHE A 123 -1.26 3.07 8.11
CA PHE A 123 -2.03 3.74 7.05
C PHE A 123 -3.23 2.90 6.55
N GLY A 124 -3.43 1.68 7.06
CA GLY A 124 -4.49 0.79 6.57
C GLY A 124 -4.21 0.18 5.20
N TRP A 125 -3.01 0.36 4.65
CA TRP A 125 -2.65 -0.14 3.32
C TRP A 125 -2.69 -1.66 3.24
N GLN A 126 -3.27 -2.16 2.17
CA GLN A 126 -3.29 -3.57 1.79
C GLN A 126 -3.23 -3.68 0.27
N ARG A 127 -3.14 -4.89 -0.28
CA ARG A 127 -3.09 -5.08 -1.73
C ARG A 127 -4.24 -4.38 -2.46
N ALA A 128 -5.46 -4.49 -1.92
CA ALA A 128 -6.65 -3.83 -2.47
C ALA A 128 -6.64 -2.29 -2.38
N SER A 129 -5.71 -1.69 -1.64
CA SER A 129 -5.53 -0.23 -1.64
C SER A 129 -4.97 0.32 -2.96
N PHE A 130 -4.45 -0.54 -3.82
CA PHE A 130 -3.78 -0.16 -5.06
C PHE A 130 -4.47 -0.82 -6.26
N ALA A 131 -5.11 -0.02 -7.11
CA ALA A 131 -5.56 -0.45 -8.42
C ALA A 131 -4.42 -0.37 -9.43
N VAL A 132 -4.49 -1.22 -10.45
CA VAL A 132 -3.51 -1.25 -11.54
C VAL A 132 -4.19 -0.82 -12.82
N THR A 133 -3.61 0.16 -13.50
CA THR A 133 -4.02 0.55 -14.86
C THR A 133 -2.95 0.14 -15.87
N ASP A 134 -3.37 -0.30 -17.04
CA ASP A 134 -2.47 -0.58 -18.16
C ASP A 134 -1.96 0.71 -18.83
N GLY A 135 -2.49 1.86 -18.42
CA GLY A 135 -2.04 3.14 -18.94
C GLY A 135 -2.47 3.33 -20.38
N GLY A 136 -3.78 3.48 -20.62
CA GLY A 136 -4.25 4.04 -21.87
C GLY A 136 -3.59 5.40 -22.08
N ILE A 137 -2.95 5.57 -23.24
CA ILE A 137 -2.59 6.88 -23.75
C ILE A 137 -3.91 7.64 -23.82
N ALA A 138 -4.04 8.74 -23.07
CA ALA A 138 -5.09 9.70 -23.37
C ALA A 138 -4.69 10.30 -24.73
N GLU A 139 -5.21 9.73 -25.81
CA GLU A 139 -5.22 10.42 -27.09
C GLU A 139 -6.10 11.65 -26.87
N ASN A 140 -5.45 12.82 -26.85
CA ASN A 140 -6.15 14.09 -26.89
C ASN A 140 -6.87 14.15 -28.24
N VAL A 141 -8.21 14.20 -28.19
CA VAL A 141 -9.08 14.63 -29.29
C VAL A 141 -8.83 16.10 -29.58
#